data_AF-A0AAE6EJC3-F1
#
_entry.id   AF-A0AAE6EJC3-F1
#
_cell.length_a   1.000
_cell.length_b   1.000
_cell.length_c   1.000
_cell.angle_alpha   90.00
_cell.angle_beta   90.00
_cell.angle_gamma   90.00
#
_symmetry.space_group_name_H-M   'P 1'
#
loop_
_entity.id
_entity.type
_entity.pdbx_description
1 polymer ?
#
loop_
_entity_poly.entity_id
_entity_poly.type
_entity_poly.pdbx_seq_one_letter_code
_entity_poly.pdbx_strand_id
1 'polypeptide(L)'
;MKLLIAAILSVATPFAAHAGADWQKKALSAVKAEKTVLDAKWRMPSQNVLWVAMAADGSSRDGFAEYLCEVITDAAPSGSLKTVWIYDLASYKAGGTAMGTAACK
;
A
#
# COMPACT_ATOMS: atom_id res chain seq x y z
N MET A 1 -57.95 15.80 12.96
CA MET A 1 -56.91 16.85 13.08
C MET A 1 -55.56 16.15 13.07
N LYS A 2 -54.76 16.42 12.02
CA LYS A 2 -53.40 15.91 11.79
C LYS A 2 -52.45 16.38 12.90
N LEU A 3 -51.49 15.53 13.28
CA LEU A 3 -50.05 15.83 13.31
C LEU A 3 -49.31 14.66 13.99
N LEU A 4 -48.83 13.70 13.21
CA LEU A 4 -47.76 12.80 13.64
C LEU A 4 -46.45 13.41 13.15
N ILE A 5 -45.69 13.95 14.09
CA ILE A 5 -44.35 14.48 13.88
C ILE A 5 -43.41 13.29 13.71
N ALA A 6 -43.03 12.99 12.47
CA ALA A 6 -42.00 12.01 12.17
C ALA A 6 -40.63 12.63 12.49
N ALA A 7 -40.05 12.26 13.62
CA ALA A 7 -38.68 12.60 13.97
C ALA A 7 -37.73 11.84 13.05
N ILE A 8 -37.12 12.55 12.10
CA ILE A 8 -36.07 12.03 11.22
C ILE A 8 -34.81 11.91 12.08
N LEU A 9 -34.52 10.70 12.59
CA LEU A 9 -33.22 10.38 13.16
C LEU A 9 -32.19 10.34 12.02
N SER A 10 -31.45 11.43 11.86
CA SER A 10 -30.25 11.47 11.02
C SER A 10 -29.18 10.58 11.66
N VAL A 11 -29.09 9.34 11.18
CA VAL A 11 -28.01 8.43 11.57
C VAL A 11 -26.71 8.97 10.96
N ALA A 12 -25.91 9.66 11.77
CA ALA A 12 -24.56 10.03 11.38
C ALA A 12 -23.73 8.75 11.28
N THR A 13 -23.58 8.19 10.07
CA THR A 13 -22.61 7.12 9.83
C THR A 13 -21.21 7.67 10.06
N PRO A 14 -20.42 7.13 10.99
CA PRO A 14 -19.02 7.50 11.09
C PRO A 14 -18.35 7.06 9.77
N PHE A 15 -17.86 8.03 9.01
CA PHE A 15 -16.91 7.76 7.94
C PHE A 15 -15.65 7.22 8.62
N ALA A 16 -15.57 5.89 8.75
CA ALA A 16 -14.32 5.22 9.03
C ALA A 16 -13.40 5.51 7.84
N ALA A 17 -12.62 6.57 7.96
CA ALA A 17 -11.46 6.78 7.12
C ALA A 17 -10.69 5.45 7.16
N HIS A 18 -10.46 4.84 5.99
CA HIS A 18 -9.58 3.69 5.82
C HIS A 18 -8.14 4.12 6.18
N ALA A 19 -7.88 4.41 7.44
CA ALA A 19 -6.56 4.48 8.00
C ALA A 19 -6.04 3.04 7.92
N GLY A 20 -5.10 2.78 7.01
CA GLY A 20 -4.52 1.46 6.82
C GLY A 20 -4.15 0.81 8.14
N ALA A 21 -4.26 -0.53 8.20
CA ALA A 21 -3.98 -1.29 9.41
C ALA A 21 -2.59 -0.92 9.98
N ASP A 22 -2.40 -0.94 11.30
CA ASP A 22 -1.17 -0.43 11.91
C ASP A 22 0.10 -1.14 11.41
N TRP A 23 -0.02 -2.41 11.02
CA TRP A 23 1.05 -3.14 10.36
C TRP A 23 1.43 -2.56 8.99
N GLN A 24 0.47 -2.06 8.21
CA GLN A 24 0.72 -1.42 6.92
C GLN A 24 1.51 -0.12 7.07
N LYS A 25 1.28 0.62 8.15
CA LYS A 25 2.05 1.84 8.47
C LYS A 25 3.49 1.49 8.84
N LYS A 26 3.68 0.47 9.69
CA LYS A 26 5.02 -0.02 10.07
C LYS A 26 5.79 -0.54 8.87
N ALA A 27 5.16 -1.39 8.06
CA ALA A 27 5.72 -1.91 6.82
C ALA A 27 6.13 -0.78 5.86
N LEU A 28 5.25 0.20 5.66
CA LEU A 28 5.55 1.35 4.81
C LEU A 28 6.73 2.16 5.33
N SER A 29 6.84 2.33 6.66
CA SER A 29 7.97 3.01 7.29
C SER A 29 9.28 2.25 7.10
N ALA A 30 9.26 0.92 7.23
CA ALA A 30 10.44 0.09 7.03
C ALA A 30 10.94 0.16 5.58
N VAL A 31 10.03 0.03 4.61
CA VAL A 31 10.35 0.14 3.17
C VAL A 31 10.91 1.52 2.83
N LYS A 32 10.36 2.60 3.39
CA LYS A 32 10.87 3.96 3.17
C LYS A 32 12.22 4.24 3.83
N ALA A 33 12.65 3.41 4.78
CA ALA A 33 13.96 3.53 5.40
C ALA A 33 15.08 2.92 4.52
N GLU A 34 14.73 2.13 3.50
CA GLU A 34 15.67 1.55 2.56
C GLU A 34 16.31 2.64 1.69
N LYS A 35 17.65 2.66 1.63
CA LYS A 35 18.42 3.74 0.99
C LYS A 35 18.13 3.93 -0.50
N THR A 36 17.75 2.86 -1.17
CA THR A 36 17.49 2.85 -2.61
C THR A 36 16.05 3.21 -2.96
N VAL A 37 15.17 3.30 -1.96
CA VAL A 37 13.76 3.66 -2.11
C VAL A 37 13.61 5.17 -2.11
N LEU A 38 13.03 5.71 -3.17
CA LEU A 38 12.74 7.13 -3.32
C LEU A 38 11.39 7.51 -2.68
N ASP A 39 10.39 6.63 -2.83
CA ASP A 39 9.07 6.74 -2.20
C ASP A 39 8.36 5.38 -2.21
N ALA A 40 7.31 5.24 -1.42
CA ALA A 40 6.44 4.06 -1.42
C ALA A 40 5.01 4.44 -1.00
N LYS A 41 4.03 3.67 -1.50
CA LYS A 41 2.61 3.81 -1.13
C LYS A 41 1.86 2.50 -1.31
N TRP A 42 0.85 2.30 -0.46
CA TRP A 42 -0.16 1.26 -0.69
C TRP A 42 -1.09 1.70 -1.81
N ARG A 43 -0.93 1.12 -3.00
CA ARG A 43 -1.77 1.48 -4.16
C ARG A 43 -3.19 0.95 -3.99
N MET A 44 -3.31 -0.27 -3.49
CA MET A 44 -4.58 -0.91 -3.17
C MET A 44 -4.46 -1.46 -1.74
N PRO A 45 -4.72 -0.64 -0.71
CA PRO A 45 -4.54 -1.03 0.69
C PRO A 45 -5.36 -2.26 1.09
N SER A 46 -6.57 -2.43 0.56
CA SER A 46 -7.42 -3.60 0.85
C SER A 46 -6.92 -4.89 0.20
N GLN A 47 -6.08 -4.80 -0.84
CA GLN A 47 -5.46 -5.93 -1.53
C GLN A 47 -3.99 -6.12 -1.15
N ASN A 48 -3.46 -5.29 -0.23
CA ASN A 48 -2.07 -5.30 0.21
C ASN A 48 -1.08 -5.26 -0.97
N VAL A 49 -1.35 -4.38 -1.95
CA VAL A 49 -0.44 -4.12 -3.07
C VAL A 49 0.38 -2.87 -2.79
N LEU A 50 1.69 -3.06 -2.63
CA LEU A 50 2.65 -2.01 -2.36
C LEU A 50 3.33 -1.57 -3.64
N TRP A 51 3.34 -0.27 -3.88
CA TRP A 51 4.14 0.36 -4.93
C TRP A 51 5.34 1.05 -4.32
N VAL A 52 6.49 0.88 -4.95
CA VAL A 52 7.77 1.44 -4.51
C VAL A 52 8.44 2.13 -5.69
N ALA A 53 8.94 3.33 -5.48
CA ALA A 53 9.68 4.10 -6.47
C ALA A 53 11.18 3.95 -6.22
N MET A 54 11.94 3.65 -7.27
CA MET A 54 13.40 3.55 -7.25
C MET A 54 13.99 4.19 -8.50
N ALA A 55 15.29 4.50 -8.46
CA ALA A 55 16.00 4.92 -9.65
C ALA A 55 16.11 3.77 -10.66
N ALA A 56 15.84 4.06 -11.94
CA ALA A 56 16.06 3.14 -13.03
C ALA A 56 17.55 3.12 -13.41
N ASP A 57 18.13 1.93 -13.54
CA ASP A 57 19.50 1.72 -14.04
C ASP A 57 19.55 0.70 -15.20
N GLY A 58 18.37 0.31 -15.71
CA GLY A 58 18.24 -0.68 -16.79
C GLY A 58 18.23 -2.15 -16.32
N SER A 59 18.43 -2.43 -15.03
CA SER A 59 18.30 -3.79 -14.47
C SER A 59 16.87 -4.12 -14.02
N SER A 60 16.53 -5.42 -14.01
CA SER A 60 15.31 -5.89 -13.34
C SER A 60 15.42 -5.66 -11.82
N ARG A 61 14.29 -5.32 -11.20
CA ARG A 61 14.17 -5.12 -9.75
C ARG A 61 13.41 -6.23 -9.04
N ASP A 62 13.19 -7.38 -9.70
CA ASP A 62 12.45 -8.51 -9.11
C ASP A 62 13.09 -8.99 -7.80
N GLY A 63 14.41 -9.18 -7.77
CA GLY A 63 15.11 -9.60 -6.55
C GLY A 63 15.02 -8.56 -5.40
N PHE A 64 14.93 -7.27 -5.73
CA PHE A 64 14.68 -6.26 -4.70
C PHE A 64 13.22 -6.28 -4.24
N ALA A 65 12.27 -6.57 -5.13
CA ALA A 65 10.88 -6.77 -4.76
C ALA A 65 10.70 -7.97 -3.80
N GLU A 66 11.43 -9.07 -4.05
CA GLU A 66 11.48 -10.23 -3.14
C GLU A 66 12.10 -9.86 -1.79
N TYR A 67 13.22 -9.14 -1.78
CA TYR A 67 13.80 -8.62 -0.54
C TYR A 67 12.80 -7.78 0.26
N LEU A 68 12.03 -6.90 -0.40
CA LEU A 68 11.01 -6.11 0.29
C LEU A 68 9.86 -6.95 0.85
N CYS A 69 9.54 -8.12 0.25
CA CYS A 69 8.61 -9.05 0.88
C CYS A 69 9.14 -9.47 2.25
N GLU A 70 10.43 -9.83 2.36
CA GLU A 70 11.06 -10.22 3.64
C GLU A 70 11.05 -9.06 4.66
N VAL A 71 11.40 -7.84 4.24
CA VAL A 71 11.37 -6.65 5.11
C VAL A 71 9.98 -6.39 5.70
N ILE A 72 8.92 -6.66 4.93
CA ILE A 72 7.55 -6.40 5.36
C ILE A 72 7.01 -7.56 6.21
N THR A 73 7.45 -8.80 6.01
CA THR A 73 7.00 -9.97 6.77
C THR A 73 7.20 -9.81 8.28
N ASP A 74 8.26 -9.11 8.71
CA ASP A 74 8.48 -8.81 10.13
C ASP A 74 7.41 -7.90 10.75
N ALA A 75 6.78 -7.05 9.92
CA ALA A 75 5.75 -6.11 10.37
C ALA A 75 4.33 -6.61 10.13
N ALA A 76 4.12 -7.51 9.16
CA ALA A 76 2.81 -7.94 8.68
C ALA A 76 2.36 -9.27 9.33
N PRO A 77 1.05 -9.46 9.55
CA PRO A 77 0.55 -10.80 9.87
C PRO A 77 0.85 -11.76 8.71
N SER A 78 1.23 -13.01 9.03
CA SER A 78 1.57 -14.03 8.03
C SER A 78 0.51 -14.13 6.92
N GLY A 79 0.96 -14.13 5.65
CA GLY A 79 0.09 -14.22 4.47
C GLY A 79 -0.71 -12.96 4.11
N SER A 80 -0.52 -11.85 4.82
CA SER A 80 -1.25 -10.59 4.58
C SER A 80 -0.73 -9.85 3.35
N LEU A 81 0.59 -9.77 3.17
CA LEU A 81 1.16 -9.11 2.01
C LEU A 81 0.94 -9.93 0.75
N LYS A 82 0.51 -9.29 -0.34
CA LYS A 82 0.23 -9.98 -1.61
C LYS A 82 1.28 -9.70 -2.65
N THR A 83 1.60 -8.44 -2.90
CA THR A 83 2.49 -8.10 -4.02
C THR A 83 3.23 -6.80 -3.79
N VAL A 84 4.51 -6.78 -4.15
CA VAL A 84 5.37 -5.59 -4.23
C VAL A 84 5.67 -5.31 -5.69
N TRP A 85 5.51 -4.05 -6.09
CA TRP A 85 5.78 -3.57 -7.44
C TRP A 85 6.77 -2.41 -7.37
N ILE A 86 7.86 -2.53 -8.12
CA ILE A 86 8.93 -1.54 -8.20
C ILE A 86 8.78 -0.76 -9.51
N TYR A 87 8.81 0.56 -9.42
CA TYR A 87 8.68 1.47 -10.55
C TYR A 87 9.82 2.46 -10.59
N ASP A 88 10.14 2.96 -11.79
CA ASP A 88 10.84 4.23 -11.89
C ASP A 88 9.93 5.37 -11.38
N LEU A 89 10.53 6.54 -11.10
CA LEU A 89 9.79 7.65 -10.51
C LEU A 89 8.67 8.20 -11.42
N ALA A 90 8.83 8.15 -12.74
CA ALA A 90 7.80 8.61 -13.66
C ALA A 90 6.63 7.63 -13.70
N SER A 91 6.91 6.34 -13.86
CA SER A 91 5.90 5.27 -13.85
C SER A 91 5.17 5.16 -12.50
N TYR A 92 5.85 5.39 -11.38
CA TYR A 92 5.23 5.42 -10.05
C TYR A 92 4.17 6.53 -9.89
N LYS A 93 4.40 7.68 -10.53
CA LYS A 93 3.51 8.85 -10.50
C LYS A 93 2.36 8.71 -11.50
N ALA A 94 2.67 8.32 -12.73
CA ALA A 94 1.71 8.29 -13.84
C ALA A 94 0.94 6.97 -13.97
N GLY A 95 1.42 5.88 -13.36
CA GLY A 95 0.88 4.54 -13.55
C GLY A 95 1.39 3.90 -14.84
N GLY A 96 2.68 3.55 -14.84
CA GLY A 96 3.38 2.92 -15.98
C GLY A 96 3.74 1.45 -15.75
N THR A 97 4.78 0.99 -16.44
CA THR A 97 5.29 -0.38 -16.35
C THR A 97 6.19 -0.53 -15.13
N ALA A 98 6.04 -1.63 -14.40
CA ALA A 98 6.94 -1.97 -13.31
C ALA A 98 8.29 -2.47 -13.84
N MET A 99 9.37 -2.08 -13.16
CA MET A 99 10.73 -2.59 -13.41
C MET A 99 11.02 -3.86 -12.61
N GLY A 100 10.17 -4.20 -11.65
CA GLY A 100 10.24 -5.46 -10.94
C GLY A 100 8.98 -5.73 -10.12
N THR A 101 8.67 -7.00 -9.90
CA THR A 101 7.49 -7.45 -9.17
C THR A 101 7.79 -8.70 -8.36
N ALA A 102 7.22 -8.82 -7.18
CA ALA A 102 7.26 -10.04 -6.39
C ALA A 102 5.90 -10.33 -5.74
N ALA A 103 5.48 -11.59 -5.81
CA ALA A 103 4.36 -12.10 -5.03
C ALA A 103 4.90 -12.65 -3.70
N CYS A 104 4.51 -12.02 -2.60
CA CYS A 104 5.03 -12.37 -1.28
C CYS A 104 4.34 -13.64 -0.76
N LYS A 105 5.10 -14.50 -0.07
CA LYS A 105 4.66 -15.81 0.42
C LYS A 105 4.42 -15.79 1.91
#